data_AF-A0A7Y9FGM7-F1
#
_entry.id   AF-A0A7Y9FGM7-F1
#
_cell.length_a   1.000
_cell.length_b   1.000
_cell.length_c   1.000
_cell.angle_alpha   90.00
_cell.angle_beta   90.00
_cell.angle_gamma   90.00
#
_symmetry.space_group_name_H-M   'P 1'
#
loop_
_entity.id
_entity.type
_entity.pdbx_description
1 polymer ?
#
loop_
_entity_poly.entity_id
_entity_poly.type
_entity_poly.pdbx_seq_one_letter_code
_entity_poly.pdbx_strand_id
1 'polypeptide(L)'
;MGAWEDAVDDLYGGPLGDFVARRDAAARAARTAGDRDLAARVAALRKPTVAAWAVNLLVRDDPSLADQVRAVGEGLREAERTLDGPALRELTTQRRKLVAGLAQQARRLASAAGQKVSDAAAQEVERTLTAALLDPAAAQAVTSGALTHAQEHVGFGATPDTPDPDGAARAGSASQAGADAAPGRRAVTDDATAPDRAATPAAVPAGRPATPRTDDATARRAEQERVRAERDRERAERERARAAEALAAAEDTLAQARTRHDDAARADQDARRDLEDAQRASEEAYRAEEELVRALADVRRRLAEARSALPRADERLVAAQQHARQQEKAVRAAQRTLDRAASAADRARARAYGAEGV
;
A
#
# COMPACT_ATOMS: atom_id res chain seq x y z
N MET A 1 -26.08 -8.60 -12.94
CA MET A 1 -25.89 -7.71 -11.78
C MET A 1 -27.20 -6.96 -11.62
N GLY A 2 -27.78 -6.94 -10.43
CA GLY A 2 -29.10 -6.34 -10.20
C GLY A 2 -29.01 -4.82 -10.12
N ALA A 3 -30.12 -4.13 -10.39
CA ALA A 3 -30.20 -2.67 -10.39
C ALA A 3 -29.79 -2.01 -9.05
N TRP A 4 -29.80 -2.78 -7.95
CA TRP A 4 -29.26 -2.34 -6.66
C TRP A 4 -27.74 -2.34 -6.63
N GLU A 5 -27.09 -3.43 -7.05
CA GLU A 5 -25.63 -3.51 -7.06
C GLU A 5 -25.02 -2.43 -7.96
N ASP A 6 -25.58 -2.25 -9.16
CA ASP A 6 -25.11 -1.22 -10.11
C ASP A 6 -25.22 0.20 -9.51
N ALA A 7 -26.30 0.48 -8.77
CA ALA A 7 -26.49 1.78 -8.11
C ALA A 7 -25.51 2.00 -6.94
N VAL A 8 -25.27 0.97 -6.13
CA VAL A 8 -24.26 1.02 -5.06
C VAL A 8 -22.87 1.24 -5.68
N ASP A 9 -22.61 0.57 -6.80
CA ASP A 9 -21.31 0.61 -7.46
C ASP A 9 -20.97 1.98 -8.04
N ASP A 10 -21.91 2.59 -8.76
CA ASP A 10 -21.75 3.95 -9.28
C ASP A 10 -21.60 4.98 -8.15
N LEU A 11 -22.40 4.84 -7.08
CA LEU A 11 -22.42 5.82 -6.00
C LEU A 11 -21.14 5.79 -5.17
N TYR A 12 -20.69 4.62 -4.74
CA TYR A 12 -19.48 4.47 -3.92
C TYR A 12 -18.18 4.42 -4.74
N GLY A 13 -18.26 4.23 -6.06
CA GLY A 13 -17.10 4.29 -6.97
C GLY A 13 -16.80 5.68 -7.56
N GLY A 14 -17.77 6.59 -7.63
CA GLY A 14 -17.55 7.93 -8.19
C GLY A 14 -16.96 8.96 -7.21
N PRO A 15 -16.65 10.19 -7.67
CA PRO A 15 -16.15 11.29 -6.83
C PRO A 15 -16.98 11.56 -5.57
N LEU A 16 -16.32 11.79 -4.43
CA LEU A 16 -16.97 12.03 -3.13
C LEU A 16 -17.80 13.33 -3.08
N GLY A 17 -17.36 14.36 -3.81
CA GLY A 17 -18.04 15.65 -3.89
C GLY A 17 -19.44 15.53 -4.47
N ASP A 18 -19.62 14.65 -5.46
CA ASP A 18 -20.86 14.52 -6.21
C ASP A 18 -21.80 13.45 -5.64
N PHE A 19 -21.40 12.76 -4.56
CA PHE A 19 -22.14 11.61 -4.01
C PHE A 19 -23.63 11.91 -3.80
N VAL A 20 -23.94 13.04 -3.15
CA VAL A 20 -25.34 13.41 -2.84
C VAL A 20 -26.13 13.68 -4.12
N ALA A 21 -25.52 14.41 -5.07
CA ALA A 21 -26.15 14.71 -6.35
C ALA A 21 -26.41 13.44 -7.18
N ARG A 22 -25.43 12.53 -7.26
CA ARG A 22 -25.58 11.23 -7.92
C ARG A 22 -26.64 10.37 -7.22
N ARG A 23 -26.64 10.30 -5.89
CA ARG A 23 -27.62 9.52 -5.12
C ARG A 23 -29.04 10.01 -5.37
N ASP A 24 -29.24 11.31 -5.36
CA ASP A 24 -30.55 11.91 -5.60
C ASP A 24 -31.01 11.71 -7.06
N ALA A 25 -30.08 11.76 -8.02
CA ALA A 25 -30.34 11.44 -9.43
C ALA A 25 -30.71 9.96 -9.63
N ALA A 26 -29.94 9.03 -9.03
CA ALA A 26 -30.22 7.59 -9.08
C ALA A 26 -31.56 7.24 -8.43
N ALA A 27 -31.87 7.83 -7.28
CA ALA A 27 -33.18 7.65 -6.63
C ALA A 27 -34.33 8.22 -7.48
N ARG A 28 -34.14 9.33 -8.21
CA ARG A 28 -35.13 9.84 -9.16
C ARG A 28 -35.31 8.91 -10.36
N ALA A 29 -34.22 8.41 -10.93
CA ALA A 29 -34.26 7.47 -12.05
C ALA A 29 -35.02 6.19 -11.69
N ALA A 30 -34.77 5.61 -10.51
CA ALA A 30 -35.50 4.44 -10.02
C ALA A 30 -37.01 4.71 -9.84
N ARG A 31 -37.39 5.89 -9.33
CA ARG A 31 -38.83 6.29 -9.24
C ARG A 31 -39.48 6.38 -10.62
N THR A 32 -38.79 6.97 -11.59
CA THR A 32 -39.29 7.10 -12.98
C THR A 32 -39.42 5.73 -13.65
N ALA A 33 -38.55 4.77 -13.32
CA ALA A 33 -38.62 3.39 -13.77
C ALA A 33 -39.71 2.56 -13.06
N GLY A 34 -40.43 3.13 -12.09
CA GLY A 34 -41.51 2.45 -11.36
C GLY A 34 -41.06 1.66 -10.12
N ASP A 35 -39.76 1.61 -9.83
CA ASP A 35 -39.20 0.88 -8.69
C ASP A 35 -39.06 1.80 -7.46
N ARG A 36 -40.16 1.92 -6.71
CA ARG A 36 -40.21 2.76 -5.50
C ARG A 36 -39.35 2.22 -4.36
N ASP A 37 -39.20 0.90 -4.26
CA ASP A 37 -38.42 0.26 -3.20
C ASP A 37 -36.93 0.48 -3.43
N LEU A 38 -36.44 0.29 -4.67
CA LEU A 38 -35.08 0.64 -5.05
C LEU A 38 -34.80 2.12 -4.80
N ALA A 39 -35.70 3.02 -5.20
CA ALA A 39 -35.54 4.45 -4.97
C ALA A 39 -35.43 4.81 -3.49
N ALA A 40 -36.23 4.20 -2.63
CA ALA A 40 -36.18 4.41 -1.19
C ALA A 40 -34.85 3.91 -0.60
N ARG A 41 -34.40 2.71 -1.01
CA ARG A 41 -33.12 2.13 -0.59
C ARG A 41 -31.93 2.99 -1.02
N VAL A 42 -31.92 3.48 -2.27
CA VAL A 42 -30.85 4.36 -2.79
C VAL A 42 -30.84 5.70 -2.04
N ALA A 43 -32.01 6.29 -1.79
CA ALA A 43 -32.09 7.55 -1.04
C ALA A 43 -31.60 7.42 0.41
N ALA A 44 -31.71 6.23 1.01
CA ALA A 44 -31.23 5.93 2.36
C ALA A 44 -29.70 5.75 2.44
N LEU A 45 -28.98 5.63 1.31
CA LEU A 45 -27.53 5.50 1.32
C LEU A 45 -26.86 6.73 1.92
N ARG A 46 -25.96 6.46 2.88
CA ARG A 46 -25.17 7.47 3.58
C ARG A 46 -23.93 7.84 2.77
N LYS A 47 -23.60 9.13 2.82
CA LYS A 47 -22.33 9.64 2.28
C LYS A 47 -21.17 9.02 3.08
N PRO A 48 -20.18 8.42 2.42
CA PRO A 48 -19.02 7.88 3.09
C PRO A 48 -18.11 9.00 3.65
N THR A 49 -17.34 8.70 4.69
CA THR A 49 -16.22 9.56 5.12
C THR A 49 -15.12 9.55 4.05
N VAL A 50 -14.17 10.49 4.10
CA VAL A 50 -13.06 10.54 3.14
C VAL A 50 -12.23 9.24 3.18
N ALA A 51 -11.95 8.73 4.38
CA ALA A 51 -11.22 7.47 4.55
C ALA A 51 -12.01 6.27 4.00
N ALA A 52 -13.31 6.17 4.34
CA ALA A 52 -14.15 5.07 3.85
C ALA A 52 -14.32 5.09 2.32
N TRP A 53 -14.46 6.29 1.73
CA TRP A 53 -14.50 6.47 0.28
C TRP A 53 -13.20 6.03 -0.40
N ALA A 54 -12.04 6.39 0.17
CA ALA A 54 -10.75 5.97 -0.37
C ALA A 54 -10.55 4.45 -0.32
N VAL A 55 -11.05 3.78 0.73
CA VAL A 55 -11.08 2.30 0.82
C VAL A 55 -12.05 1.70 -0.22
N ASN A 56 -13.23 2.28 -0.42
CA ASN A 56 -14.16 1.82 -1.45
C ASN A 56 -13.55 1.90 -2.85
N LEU A 57 -12.83 2.99 -3.17
CA LEU A 57 -12.10 3.10 -4.43
C LEU A 57 -11.06 1.98 -4.59
N LEU A 58 -10.30 1.68 -3.54
CA LEU A 58 -9.27 0.65 -3.54
C LEU A 58 -9.85 -0.74 -3.85
N VAL A 59 -10.95 -1.13 -3.19
CA VAL A 59 -11.62 -2.41 -3.39
C VAL A 59 -12.18 -2.54 -4.82
N ARG A 60 -12.56 -1.42 -5.43
CA ARG A 60 -13.12 -1.37 -6.79
C ARG A 60 -12.06 -1.37 -7.88
N ASP A 61 -10.90 -0.79 -7.59
CA ASP A 61 -9.74 -0.76 -8.48
C ASP A 61 -9.07 -2.15 -8.56
N ASP A 62 -9.02 -2.88 -7.44
CA ASP A 62 -8.45 -4.22 -7.37
C ASP A 62 -9.44 -5.25 -6.80
N PRO A 63 -10.16 -5.99 -7.66
CA PRO A 63 -11.07 -7.06 -7.21
C PRO A 63 -10.38 -8.19 -6.44
N SER A 64 -9.06 -8.37 -6.59
CA SER A 64 -8.30 -9.41 -5.88
C SER A 64 -8.02 -9.06 -4.42
N LEU A 65 -8.23 -7.79 -4.02
CA LEU A 65 -7.98 -7.32 -2.66
C LEU A 65 -8.76 -8.11 -1.61
N ALA A 66 -9.99 -8.52 -1.91
CA ALA A 66 -10.80 -9.30 -1.00
C ALA A 66 -10.16 -10.65 -0.65
N ASP A 67 -9.59 -11.32 -1.65
CA ASP A 67 -8.90 -12.60 -1.47
C ASP A 67 -7.59 -12.40 -0.72
N GLN A 68 -6.84 -11.32 -1.00
CA GLN A 68 -5.61 -10.98 -0.29
C GLN A 68 -5.85 -10.70 1.20
N VAL A 69 -6.85 -9.86 1.53
CA VAL A 69 -7.22 -9.53 2.92
C VAL A 69 -7.65 -10.78 3.68
N ARG A 70 -8.46 -11.65 3.04
CA ARG A 70 -8.90 -12.92 3.64
C ARG A 70 -7.72 -13.85 3.92
N ALA A 71 -6.85 -14.07 2.94
CA ALA A 71 -5.70 -14.97 3.06
C ALA A 71 -4.73 -14.54 4.17
N VAL A 72 -4.38 -13.24 4.22
CA VAL A 72 -3.48 -12.71 5.25
C VAL A 72 -4.13 -12.76 6.64
N GLY A 73 -5.42 -12.41 6.73
CA GLY A 73 -6.15 -12.47 8.00
C GLY A 73 -6.30 -13.89 8.54
N GLU A 74 -6.53 -14.88 7.68
CA GLU A 74 -6.56 -16.29 8.06
C GLU A 74 -5.20 -16.79 8.55
N GLY A 75 -4.13 -16.43 7.85
CA GLY A 75 -2.76 -16.75 8.27
C GLY A 75 -2.40 -16.18 9.64
N LEU A 76 -2.75 -14.91 9.92
CA LEU A 76 -2.55 -14.29 11.23
C LEU A 76 -3.27 -15.06 12.35
N ARG A 77 -4.55 -15.36 12.16
CA ARG A 77 -5.34 -16.11 13.15
C ARG A 77 -4.86 -17.54 13.33
N GLU A 78 -4.36 -18.19 12.28
CA GLU A 78 -3.73 -19.51 12.39
C GLU A 78 -2.45 -19.46 13.21
N ALA A 79 -1.55 -18.51 12.92
CA ALA A 79 -0.32 -18.31 13.68
C ALA A 79 -0.56 -17.98 15.15
N GLU A 80 -1.62 -17.22 15.47
CA GLU A 80 -2.05 -16.96 16.84
C GLU A 80 -2.56 -18.24 17.53
N ARG A 81 -3.38 -19.04 16.83
CA ARG A 81 -3.92 -20.30 17.36
C ARG A 81 -2.83 -21.36 17.60
N THR A 82 -1.78 -21.39 16.78
CA THR A 82 -0.66 -22.33 16.92
C THR A 82 0.46 -21.80 17.83
N LEU A 83 0.34 -20.55 18.33
CA LEU A 83 1.35 -19.86 19.13
C LEU A 83 2.73 -19.79 18.42
N ASP A 84 2.72 -19.66 17.10
CA ASP A 84 3.92 -19.58 16.28
C ASP A 84 4.51 -18.16 16.31
N GLY A 85 5.35 -17.90 17.31
CA GLY A 85 6.00 -16.60 17.51
C GLY A 85 6.78 -16.08 16.28
N PRO A 86 7.62 -16.90 15.62
CA PRO A 86 8.27 -16.52 14.37
C PRO A 86 7.28 -16.17 13.25
N ALA A 87 6.28 -17.01 12.98
CA ALA A 87 5.28 -16.73 11.95
C ALA A 87 4.49 -15.44 12.25
N LEU A 88 4.16 -15.19 13.53
CA LEU A 88 3.50 -13.95 13.95
C LEU A 88 4.34 -12.70 13.65
N ARG A 89 5.67 -12.76 13.83
CA ARG A 89 6.56 -11.62 13.52
C ARG A 89 6.63 -11.35 12.02
N GLU A 90 6.73 -12.41 11.22
CA GLU A 90 6.75 -12.31 9.77
C GLU A 90 5.42 -11.76 9.25
N LEU A 91 4.29 -12.36 9.64
CA LEU A 91 2.95 -11.92 9.26
C LEU A 91 2.64 -10.49 9.75
N THR A 92 3.16 -10.07 10.91
CA THR A 92 3.04 -8.68 11.37
C THR A 92 3.81 -7.71 10.46
N THR A 93 4.98 -8.12 9.97
CA THR A 93 5.80 -7.32 9.04
C THR A 93 5.14 -7.25 7.67
N GLN A 94 4.65 -8.37 7.15
CA GLN A 94 3.89 -8.43 5.91
C GLN A 94 2.61 -7.58 5.99
N ARG A 95 1.87 -7.66 7.11
CA ARG A 95 0.70 -6.81 7.39
C ARG A 95 1.05 -5.33 7.27
N ARG A 96 2.12 -4.87 7.93
CA ARG A 96 2.53 -3.45 7.88
C ARG A 96 2.86 -3.01 6.46
N LYS A 97 3.62 -3.82 5.72
CA LYS A 97 3.99 -3.53 4.31
C LYS A 97 2.76 -3.47 3.40
N LEU A 98 1.86 -4.45 3.53
CA LEU A 98 0.62 -4.51 2.77
C LEU A 98 -0.27 -3.30 3.05
N VAL A 99 -0.53 -3.01 4.33
CA VAL A 99 -1.37 -1.87 4.73
C VAL A 99 -0.78 -0.55 4.23
N ALA A 100 0.53 -0.33 4.34
CA ALA A 100 1.19 0.86 3.82
C ALA A 100 1.07 0.98 2.29
N GLY A 101 1.27 -0.13 1.57
CA GLY A 101 1.13 -0.17 0.11
C GLY A 101 -0.29 0.16 -0.35
N LEU A 102 -1.29 -0.44 0.30
CA LEU A 102 -2.71 -0.22 0.04
C LEU A 102 -3.16 1.21 0.40
N ALA A 103 -2.70 1.76 1.52
CA ALA A 103 -2.97 3.14 1.90
C ALA A 103 -2.37 4.13 0.89
N GLN A 104 -1.16 3.86 0.39
CA GLN A 104 -0.55 4.68 -0.66
C GLN A 104 -1.31 4.56 -2.00
N GLN A 105 -1.81 3.37 -2.35
CA GLN A 105 -2.67 3.19 -3.52
C GLN A 105 -3.99 3.95 -3.38
N ALA A 106 -4.64 3.86 -2.22
CA ALA A 106 -5.85 4.63 -1.92
C ALA A 106 -5.61 6.15 -2.05
N ARG A 107 -4.46 6.66 -1.58
CA ARG A 107 -4.07 8.07 -1.79
C ARG A 107 -3.91 8.43 -3.28
N ARG A 108 -3.29 7.56 -4.09
CA ARG A 108 -3.14 7.77 -5.54
C ARG A 108 -4.50 7.81 -6.24
N LEU A 109 -5.39 6.86 -5.94
CA LEU A 109 -6.74 6.79 -6.51
C LEU A 109 -7.56 8.02 -6.14
N ALA A 110 -7.52 8.42 -4.87
CA ALA A 110 -8.19 9.64 -4.42
C ALA A 110 -7.68 10.90 -5.14
N SER A 111 -6.35 11.00 -5.33
CA SER A 111 -5.74 12.11 -6.06
C SER A 111 -6.13 12.12 -7.54
N ALA A 112 -6.20 10.94 -8.19
CA ALA A 112 -6.66 10.81 -9.57
C ALA A 112 -8.14 11.22 -9.71
N ALA A 113 -8.95 10.97 -8.68
CA ALA A 113 -10.33 11.42 -8.57
C ALA A 113 -10.48 12.89 -8.09
N GLY A 114 -9.38 13.65 -8.01
CA GLY A 114 -9.39 15.08 -7.69
C GLY A 114 -9.54 15.44 -6.21
N GLN A 115 -9.49 14.46 -5.30
CA GLN A 115 -9.65 14.67 -3.85
C GLN A 115 -8.33 14.42 -3.11
N LYS A 116 -7.85 15.42 -2.37
CA LYS A 116 -6.69 15.24 -1.48
C LYS A 116 -7.10 14.50 -0.21
N VAL A 117 -6.35 13.46 0.13
CA VAL A 117 -6.46 12.74 1.40
C VAL A 117 -5.52 13.41 2.40
N SER A 118 -6.06 13.91 3.51
CA SER A 118 -5.26 14.44 4.62
C SER A 118 -4.51 13.32 5.33
N ASP A 119 -3.46 13.65 6.08
CA ASP A 119 -2.71 12.63 6.82
C ASP A 119 -3.56 11.92 7.89
N ALA A 120 -4.48 12.65 8.53
CA ALA A 120 -5.45 12.06 9.44
C ALA A 120 -6.36 11.03 8.74
N ALA A 121 -6.87 11.35 7.54
CA ALA A 121 -7.69 10.43 6.77
C ALA A 121 -6.89 9.21 6.27
N ALA A 122 -5.60 9.39 5.96
CA ALA A 122 -4.76 8.27 5.59
C ALA A 122 -4.45 7.32 6.76
N GLN A 123 -4.20 7.86 7.96
CA GLN A 123 -4.08 7.03 9.17
C GLN A 123 -5.38 6.28 9.48
N GLU A 124 -6.53 6.88 9.18
CA GLU A 124 -7.84 6.23 9.31
C GLU A 124 -8.06 5.12 8.27
N VAL A 125 -7.55 5.29 7.04
CA VAL A 125 -7.48 4.22 6.02
C VAL A 125 -6.61 3.07 6.52
N GLU A 126 -5.41 3.35 7.04
CA GLU A 126 -4.50 2.31 7.57
C GLU A 126 -5.13 1.53 8.74
N ARG A 127 -5.80 2.23 9.65
CA ARG A 127 -6.55 1.60 10.76
C ARG A 127 -7.67 0.69 10.25
N THR A 128 -8.44 1.16 9.26
CA THR A 128 -9.53 0.39 8.65
C THR A 128 -9.03 -0.88 7.96
N LEU A 129 -7.94 -0.78 7.19
CA LEU A 129 -7.31 -1.92 6.53
C LEU A 129 -6.71 -2.90 7.54
N THR A 130 -6.10 -2.38 8.62
CA THR A 130 -5.61 -3.22 9.72
C THR A 130 -6.76 -3.95 10.39
N ALA A 131 -7.90 -3.29 10.64
CA ALA A 131 -9.07 -3.92 11.21
C ALA A 131 -9.60 -5.06 10.31
N ALA A 132 -9.65 -4.84 9.00
CA ALA A 132 -10.05 -5.87 8.03
C ALA A 132 -9.15 -7.12 8.04
N LEU A 133 -7.86 -6.97 8.36
CA LEU A 133 -6.94 -8.10 8.46
C LEU A 133 -7.12 -8.88 9.77
N LEU A 134 -7.53 -8.21 10.85
CA LEU A 134 -7.63 -8.80 12.18
C LEU A 134 -9.03 -9.35 12.49
N ASP A 135 -10.08 -8.73 11.95
CA ASP A 135 -11.48 -9.07 12.23
C ASP A 135 -12.22 -9.48 10.94
N PRO A 136 -12.77 -10.71 10.86
CA PRO A 136 -13.60 -11.16 9.75
C PRO A 136 -14.81 -10.26 9.45
N ALA A 137 -15.43 -9.64 10.46
CA ALA A 137 -16.57 -8.75 10.26
C ALA A 137 -16.12 -7.44 9.58
N ALA A 138 -15.00 -6.87 10.03
CA ALA A 138 -14.39 -5.72 9.36
C ALA A 138 -13.92 -6.05 7.93
N ALA A 139 -13.41 -7.28 7.70
CA ALA A 139 -13.04 -7.75 6.37
C ALA A 139 -14.24 -7.74 5.41
N GLN A 140 -15.39 -8.27 5.85
CA GLN A 140 -16.62 -8.26 5.06
C GLN A 140 -17.12 -6.83 4.79
N ALA A 141 -17.07 -5.95 5.79
CA ALA A 141 -17.48 -4.57 5.63
C ALA A 141 -16.60 -3.83 4.61
N VAL A 142 -15.27 -3.99 4.68
CA VAL A 142 -14.33 -3.37 3.73
C VAL A 142 -14.50 -3.94 2.33
N THR A 143 -14.54 -5.26 2.18
CA THR A 143 -14.63 -5.93 0.88
C THR A 143 -15.97 -5.76 0.18
N SER A 144 -17.01 -5.28 0.89
CA SER A 144 -18.28 -4.89 0.28
C SER A 144 -18.18 -3.71 -0.69
N GLY A 145 -17.12 -2.88 -0.59
CA GLY A 145 -16.95 -1.68 -1.41
C GLY A 145 -18.02 -0.59 -1.18
N ALA A 146 -18.77 -0.69 -0.07
CA ALA A 146 -19.85 0.23 0.31
C ALA A 146 -19.68 0.75 1.75
N LEU A 147 -18.43 0.92 2.19
CA LEU A 147 -18.10 1.39 3.53
C LEU A 147 -18.53 2.85 3.72
N THR A 148 -19.25 3.14 4.81
CA THR A 148 -19.69 4.52 5.11
C THR A 148 -18.77 5.22 6.10
N HIS A 149 -18.21 4.49 7.06
CA HIS A 149 -17.37 5.02 8.15
C HIS A 149 -16.16 4.08 8.36
N ALA A 150 -15.05 4.61 8.85
CA ALA A 150 -13.87 3.80 9.15
C ALA A 150 -14.17 2.69 10.16
N GLN A 151 -13.37 1.63 10.10
CA GLN A 151 -13.47 0.49 11.01
C GLN A 151 -12.27 0.51 11.96
N GLU A 152 -12.51 0.13 13.21
CA GLU A 152 -11.45 -0.04 14.21
C GLU A 152 -11.57 -1.43 14.83
N HIS A 153 -10.42 -2.09 14.99
CA HIS A 153 -10.33 -3.35 15.71
C HIS A 153 -10.05 -3.07 17.19
N VAL A 154 -10.95 -3.52 18.07
CA VAL A 154 -10.78 -3.43 19.53
C VAL A 154 -10.18 -4.74 20.03
N GLY A 155 -8.86 -4.74 20.29
CA GLY A 155 -8.13 -5.90 20.80
C GLY A 155 -7.14 -5.50 21.90
N PHE A 156 -7.38 -6.01 23.12
CA PHE A 156 -6.65 -5.82 24.39
C PHE A 156 -6.21 -4.39 24.75
N GLY A 157 -7.00 -3.76 25.63
CA GLY A 157 -6.55 -2.67 26.50
C GLY A 157 -6.90 -1.25 26.05
N ALA A 158 -8.17 -0.97 25.78
CA ALA A 158 -8.71 0.39 25.94
C ALA A 158 -10.17 0.27 26.37
N THR A 159 -10.49 0.86 27.51
CA THR A 159 -11.85 0.95 28.07
C THR A 159 -12.78 1.66 27.09
N PRO A 160 -14.05 1.25 26.98
CA PRO A 160 -15.01 1.94 26.15
C PRO A 160 -15.34 3.28 26.77
N ASP A 161 -14.96 4.38 26.12
CA ASP A 161 -15.61 5.65 26.39
C ASP A 161 -16.87 5.72 25.53
N THR A 162 -17.98 5.93 26.20
CA THR A 162 -19.31 5.94 25.58
C THR A 162 -19.51 7.27 24.86
N PRO A 163 -20.17 7.28 23.69
CA PRO A 163 -20.50 8.52 23.01
C PRO A 163 -21.75 9.13 23.64
N ASP A 164 -21.74 10.44 23.87
CA ASP A 164 -22.97 11.22 23.99
C ASP A 164 -22.94 12.40 22.99
N PRO A 165 -24.10 12.81 22.41
CA PRO A 165 -24.18 13.45 21.11
C PRO A 165 -24.50 14.95 21.16
N ASP A 166 -24.36 15.58 19.99
CA ASP A 166 -24.99 16.82 19.51
C ASP A 166 -24.87 18.11 20.32
N GLY A 167 -24.30 19.14 19.67
CA GLY A 167 -24.27 20.49 20.22
C GLY A 167 -23.66 21.54 19.30
N ALA A 168 -24.24 21.65 18.11
CA ALA A 168 -24.18 22.76 17.16
C ALA A 168 -23.52 24.10 17.57
N ALA A 169 -22.85 24.68 16.55
CA ALA A 169 -23.10 26.03 16.03
C ALA A 169 -21.95 27.04 16.06
N ARG A 170 -21.64 27.48 14.83
CA ARG A 170 -21.49 28.88 14.38
C ARG A 170 -20.19 29.63 14.65
N ALA A 171 -19.59 29.99 13.50
CA ALA A 171 -19.28 31.35 13.05
C ALA A 171 -18.15 32.14 13.74
N GLY A 172 -17.31 32.72 12.87
CA GLY A 172 -16.29 33.73 13.19
C GLY A 172 -15.21 33.73 12.10
N SER A 173 -15.53 34.09 10.85
CA SER A 173 -15.31 35.44 10.32
C SER A 173 -14.76 36.47 11.31
N ALA A 174 -13.44 36.68 11.29
CA ALA A 174 -12.80 38.01 11.29
C ALA A 174 -11.27 37.86 11.25
N SER A 175 -10.62 38.36 10.20
CA SER A 175 -9.33 39.04 10.33
C SER A 175 -9.09 39.97 9.12
N GLN A 176 -9.39 41.24 9.36
CA GLN A 176 -8.74 42.43 8.78
C GLN A 176 -7.64 42.84 9.80
N ALA A 177 -6.53 43.53 9.53
CA ALA A 177 -6.03 44.30 8.39
C ALA A 177 -4.53 44.68 8.63
N GLY A 178 -3.87 45.15 7.56
CA GLY A 178 -2.70 46.04 7.57
C GLY A 178 -1.54 45.53 6.69
N ALA A 179 -0.97 46.26 5.72
CA ALA A 179 -1.15 47.63 5.23
C ALA A 179 -0.45 47.82 3.85
N ASP A 180 -1.00 48.73 3.04
CA ASP A 180 -0.45 49.60 1.98
C ASP A 180 0.73 49.22 1.05
N ALA A 181 0.48 49.27 -0.28
CA ALA A 181 0.93 50.36 -1.18
C ALA A 181 0.43 50.17 -2.63
N ALA A 182 -0.06 51.25 -3.27
CA ALA A 182 -0.67 51.32 -4.61
C ALA A 182 0.33 51.81 -5.71
N PRO A 183 -0.07 52.16 -6.96
CA PRO A 183 -0.75 51.37 -8.00
C PRO A 183 -0.09 51.45 -9.41
N GLY A 184 -0.45 50.56 -10.33
CA GLY A 184 0.08 50.52 -11.72
C GLY A 184 -0.95 50.17 -12.83
N ARG A 185 -1.45 51.23 -13.48
CA ARG A 185 -1.94 51.43 -14.87
C ARG A 185 -2.66 50.31 -15.67
N ARG A 186 -3.92 50.67 -15.96
CA ARG A 186 -4.79 50.45 -17.13
C ARG A 186 -4.12 50.02 -18.46
N ALA A 187 -4.70 48.97 -19.03
CA ALA A 187 -4.73 48.67 -20.46
C ALA A 187 -5.92 49.39 -21.13
N VAL A 188 -5.70 49.91 -22.33
CA VAL A 188 -6.75 50.32 -23.28
C VAL A 188 -6.33 49.73 -24.63
N THR A 189 -7.22 48.95 -25.22
CA THR A 189 -7.14 48.46 -26.61
C THR A 189 -8.00 49.37 -27.47
N ASP A 190 -7.39 49.95 -28.50
CA ASP A 190 -8.06 50.67 -29.60
C ASP A 190 -8.67 49.67 -30.59
N ASP A 191 -9.91 49.93 -30.99
CA ASP A 191 -10.49 49.51 -32.27
C ASP A 191 -11.35 50.65 -32.81
N ALA A 192 -11.05 51.11 -34.04
CA ALA A 192 -11.97 51.81 -34.95
C ALA A 192 -11.32 52.15 -36.30
N THR A 193 -11.56 51.26 -37.26
CA THR A 193 -11.85 51.43 -38.70
C THR A 193 -12.11 52.85 -39.29
N ALA A 194 -11.25 53.23 -40.27
CA ALA A 194 -11.44 53.87 -41.62
C ALA A 194 -12.39 55.12 -41.84
N PRO A 195 -12.37 55.87 -42.98
CA PRO A 195 -11.63 55.69 -44.26
C PRO A 195 -11.03 56.97 -44.94
N ASP A 196 -10.28 56.71 -46.01
CA ASP A 196 -10.13 57.39 -47.33
C ASP A 196 -10.50 58.89 -47.51
N ARG A 197 -9.56 59.69 -48.04
CA ARG A 197 -9.81 60.73 -49.06
C ARG A 197 -8.54 61.28 -49.68
N ALA A 198 -8.51 61.21 -51.01
CA ALA A 198 -7.50 61.76 -51.89
C ALA A 198 -7.74 63.23 -52.29
N ALA A 199 -6.63 63.85 -52.74
CA ALA A 199 -6.50 64.86 -53.81
C ALA A 199 -6.71 66.36 -53.52
N THR A 200 -5.55 67.04 -53.40
CA THR A 200 -5.11 68.32 -54.03
C THR A 200 -5.96 69.60 -53.97
N PRO A 201 -5.35 70.71 -53.49
CA PRO A 201 -5.63 72.06 -53.97
C PRO A 201 -4.49 72.61 -54.85
N ALA A 202 -4.85 73.31 -55.93
CA ALA A 202 -3.97 74.18 -56.71
C ALA A 202 -4.37 75.65 -56.47
N ALA A 203 -3.38 76.50 -56.13
CA ALA A 203 -3.20 77.90 -56.60
C ALA A 203 -2.28 78.69 -55.65
N VAL A 204 -1.15 79.15 -56.20
CA VAL A 204 -0.26 80.24 -55.74
C VAL A 204 -0.83 81.56 -56.35
N PRO A 205 -0.35 82.81 -56.07
CA PRO A 205 0.79 83.23 -55.27
C PRO A 205 0.67 84.57 -54.49
N ALA A 206 1.64 84.82 -53.60
CA ALA A 206 2.31 86.10 -53.30
C ALA A 206 2.97 85.92 -51.91
N GLY A 207 4.27 86.11 -51.68
CA GLY A 207 5.21 87.03 -52.25
C GLY A 207 5.87 87.76 -51.08
N ARG A 208 7.12 87.40 -50.73
CA ARG A 208 8.16 88.28 -50.16
C ARG A 208 9.40 87.47 -49.73
N PRO A 209 10.58 88.11 -49.67
CA PRO A 209 11.86 87.44 -49.84
C PRO A 209 12.55 87.08 -48.51
N ALA A 210 13.67 86.36 -48.67
CA ALA A 210 14.80 86.20 -47.74
C ALA A 210 14.77 85.01 -46.75
N THR A 211 15.63 84.02 -46.99
CA THR A 211 16.92 83.80 -46.27
C THR A 211 17.48 82.39 -46.58
N PRO A 212 18.81 82.16 -46.49
CA PRO A 212 19.41 80.83 -46.65
C PRO A 212 19.10 79.99 -45.40
N ARG A 213 18.09 79.13 -45.47
CA ARG A 213 17.63 78.28 -44.34
C ARG A 213 17.63 76.76 -44.64
N THR A 214 18.05 76.36 -45.84
CA THR A 214 18.07 74.96 -46.26
C THR A 214 19.24 74.18 -45.65
N ASP A 215 20.41 74.81 -45.51
CA ASP A 215 21.63 74.14 -45.04
C ASP A 215 21.55 73.77 -43.54
N ASP A 216 20.92 74.63 -42.72
CA ASP A 216 20.68 74.36 -41.29
C ASP A 216 19.60 73.27 -41.08
N ALA A 217 18.61 73.19 -41.98
CA ALA A 217 17.60 72.14 -41.93
C ALA A 217 18.17 70.76 -42.35
N THR A 218 19.04 70.72 -43.36
CA THR A 218 19.75 69.49 -43.75
C THR A 218 20.76 69.05 -42.70
N ALA A 219 21.48 69.98 -42.07
CA ALA A 219 22.40 69.66 -40.98
C ALA A 219 21.66 69.08 -39.75
N ARG A 220 20.52 69.67 -39.38
CA ARG A 220 19.67 69.15 -38.29
C ARG A 220 19.08 67.78 -38.58
N ARG A 221 18.72 67.48 -39.83
CA ARG A 221 18.25 66.14 -40.25
C ARG A 221 19.37 65.11 -40.18
N ALA A 222 20.55 65.43 -40.70
CA ALA A 222 21.73 64.56 -40.62
C ALA A 222 22.13 64.27 -39.17
N GLU A 223 22.05 65.27 -38.29
CA GLU A 223 22.30 65.09 -36.86
C GLU A 223 21.23 64.21 -36.20
N GLN A 224 19.95 64.43 -36.49
CA GLN A 224 18.86 63.57 -35.98
C GLN A 224 19.00 62.11 -36.46
N GLU A 225 19.44 61.88 -37.69
CA GLU A 225 19.70 60.53 -38.22
C GLU A 225 20.87 59.86 -37.52
N ARG A 226 21.95 60.60 -37.22
CA ARG A 226 23.09 60.10 -36.43
C ARG A 226 22.67 59.71 -35.02
N VAL A 227 21.91 60.58 -34.34
CA VAL A 227 21.38 60.29 -32.99
C VAL A 227 20.44 59.09 -33.01
N ARG A 228 19.62 58.92 -34.05
CA ARG A 228 18.76 57.72 -34.20
C ARG A 228 19.61 56.46 -34.42
N ALA A 229 20.57 56.50 -35.33
CA ALA A 229 21.45 55.37 -35.61
C ALA A 229 22.28 54.96 -34.38
N GLU A 230 22.73 55.92 -33.58
CA GLU A 230 23.43 55.66 -32.31
C GLU A 230 22.50 54.99 -31.29
N ARG A 231 21.28 55.50 -31.12
CA ARG A 231 20.26 54.87 -30.25
C ARG A 231 19.88 53.46 -30.69
N ASP A 232 19.80 53.22 -31.99
CA ASP A 232 19.49 51.90 -32.55
C ASP A 232 20.65 50.92 -32.33
N ARG A 233 21.91 51.39 -32.46
CA ARG A 233 23.10 50.61 -32.11
C ARG A 233 23.13 50.28 -30.62
N GLU A 234 22.93 51.26 -29.75
CA GLU A 234 22.87 51.01 -28.30
C GLU A 234 21.75 50.03 -27.94
N ARG A 235 20.58 50.12 -28.60
CA ARG A 235 19.49 49.17 -28.39
C ARG A 235 19.89 47.76 -28.81
N ALA A 236 20.48 47.62 -30.00
CA ALA A 236 20.94 46.33 -30.51
C ALA A 236 22.04 45.71 -29.62
N GLU A 237 22.95 46.53 -29.07
CA GLU A 237 23.97 46.08 -28.12
C GLU A 237 23.35 45.61 -26.80
N ARG A 238 22.37 46.34 -26.26
CA ARG A 238 21.62 45.92 -25.06
C ARG A 238 20.84 44.63 -25.30
N GLU A 239 20.23 44.47 -26.48
CA GLU A 239 19.53 43.25 -26.85
C GLU A 239 20.48 42.06 -26.98
N ARG A 240 21.65 42.25 -27.61
CA ARG A 240 22.71 41.21 -27.67
C ARG A 240 23.24 40.83 -26.29
N ALA A 241 23.47 41.80 -25.41
CA ALA A 241 23.92 41.54 -24.04
C ALA A 241 22.87 40.72 -23.26
N ARG A 242 21.58 41.10 -23.34
CA ARG A 242 20.49 40.32 -22.73
C ARG A 242 20.37 38.92 -23.31
N ALA A 243 20.55 38.76 -24.63
CA ALA A 243 20.52 37.46 -25.27
C ALA A 243 21.70 36.56 -24.82
N ALA A 244 22.88 37.13 -24.65
CA ALA A 244 24.05 36.42 -24.13
C ALA A 244 23.86 35.99 -22.66
N GLU A 245 23.33 36.87 -21.82
CA GLU A 245 22.96 36.54 -20.43
C GLU A 245 21.90 35.43 -20.36
N ALA A 246 20.87 35.51 -21.21
CA ALA A 246 19.84 34.49 -21.30
C ALA A 246 20.38 33.13 -21.78
N LEU A 247 21.31 33.13 -22.74
CA LEU A 247 21.98 31.91 -23.20
C LEU A 247 22.81 31.27 -22.09
N ALA A 248 23.63 32.07 -21.38
CA ALA A 248 24.43 31.56 -20.26
C ALA A 248 23.55 30.96 -19.15
N ALA A 249 22.45 31.63 -18.79
CA ALA A 249 21.49 31.11 -17.81
C ALA A 249 20.80 29.81 -18.29
N ALA A 250 20.50 29.70 -19.59
CA ALA A 250 19.93 28.48 -20.18
C ALA A 250 20.95 27.32 -20.19
N GLU A 251 22.21 27.59 -20.49
CA GLU A 251 23.31 26.62 -20.46
C GLU A 251 23.56 26.11 -19.04
N ASP A 252 23.58 26.98 -18.03
CA ASP A 252 23.69 26.61 -16.63
C ASP A 252 22.51 25.75 -16.18
N THR A 253 21.29 26.12 -16.58
CA THR A 253 20.09 25.33 -16.30
C THR A 253 20.17 23.95 -16.93
N LEU A 254 20.65 23.85 -18.18
CA LEU A 254 20.85 22.58 -18.87
C LEU A 254 21.93 21.72 -18.19
N ALA A 255 23.04 22.33 -17.76
CA ALA A 255 24.09 21.63 -17.03
C ALA A 255 23.56 21.06 -15.70
N GLN A 256 22.82 21.85 -14.94
CA GLN A 256 22.17 21.37 -13.71
C GLN A 256 21.15 20.26 -13.97
N ALA A 257 20.35 20.38 -15.03
CA ALA A 257 19.38 19.35 -15.40
C ALA A 257 20.06 18.03 -15.78
N ARG A 258 21.19 18.08 -16.50
CA ARG A 258 22.00 16.90 -16.84
C ARG A 258 22.57 16.21 -15.60
N THR A 259 23.16 16.97 -14.68
CA THR A 259 23.67 16.39 -13.42
C THR A 259 22.55 15.72 -12.62
N ARG A 260 21.40 16.38 -12.46
CA ARG A 260 20.23 15.79 -11.76
C ARG A 260 19.73 14.53 -12.46
N HIS A 261 19.72 14.51 -13.80
CA HIS A 261 19.34 13.33 -14.57
C HIS A 261 20.32 12.17 -14.32
N ASP A 262 21.61 12.42 -14.37
CA ASP A 262 22.63 11.38 -14.20
C ASP A 262 22.64 10.83 -12.78
N ASP A 263 22.44 11.68 -11.77
CA ASP A 263 22.28 11.27 -10.37
C ASP A 263 21.01 10.41 -10.18
N ALA A 264 19.89 10.83 -10.78
CA ALA A 264 18.65 10.06 -10.74
C ALA A 264 18.78 8.72 -11.46
N ALA A 265 19.49 8.67 -12.59
CA ALA A 265 19.74 7.44 -13.33
C ALA A 265 20.62 6.46 -12.54
N ARG A 266 21.63 6.96 -11.81
CA ARG A 266 22.45 6.13 -10.91
C ARG A 266 21.62 5.59 -9.74
N ALA A 267 20.82 6.44 -9.11
CA ALA A 267 19.94 6.03 -8.03
C ALA A 267 18.91 4.97 -8.47
N ASP A 268 18.36 5.06 -9.68
CA ASP A 268 17.48 4.03 -10.26
C ASP A 268 18.23 2.70 -10.48
N GLN A 269 19.47 2.75 -10.99
CA GLN A 269 20.28 1.54 -11.18
C GLN A 269 20.61 0.85 -9.85
N ASP A 270 20.98 1.61 -8.83
CA ASP A 270 21.29 1.06 -7.51
C ASP A 270 20.02 0.50 -6.85
N ALA A 271 18.89 1.21 -6.92
CA ALA A 271 17.62 0.70 -6.42
C ALA A 271 17.17 -0.60 -7.12
N ARG A 272 17.44 -0.76 -8.42
CA ARG A 272 17.15 -2.01 -9.14
C ARG A 272 18.04 -3.17 -8.67
N ARG A 273 19.33 -2.91 -8.42
CA ARG A 273 20.24 -3.93 -7.87
C ARG A 273 19.80 -4.37 -6.48
N ASP A 274 19.48 -3.41 -5.61
CA ASP A 274 18.97 -3.69 -4.27
C ASP A 274 17.68 -4.50 -4.30
N LEU A 275 16.78 -4.21 -5.26
CA LEU A 275 15.56 -4.98 -5.47
C LEU A 275 15.87 -6.42 -5.89
N GLU A 276 16.77 -6.62 -6.85
CA GLU A 276 17.18 -7.95 -7.30
C GLU A 276 17.86 -8.76 -6.18
N ASP A 277 18.72 -8.13 -5.38
CA ASP A 277 19.34 -8.73 -4.20
C ASP A 277 18.29 -9.13 -3.15
N ALA A 278 17.33 -8.25 -2.86
CA ALA A 278 16.24 -8.54 -1.95
C ALA A 278 15.33 -9.68 -2.45
N GLN A 279 15.07 -9.75 -3.76
CA GLN A 279 14.32 -10.85 -4.38
C GLN A 279 15.06 -12.18 -4.23
N ARG A 280 16.36 -12.21 -4.55
CA ARG A 280 17.19 -13.41 -4.36
C ARG A 280 17.20 -13.88 -2.91
N ALA A 281 17.41 -12.97 -1.95
CA ALA A 281 17.38 -13.29 -0.54
C ALA A 281 16.02 -13.84 -0.08
N SER A 282 14.92 -13.29 -0.61
CA SER A 282 13.57 -13.80 -0.33
C SER A 282 13.36 -15.21 -0.89
N GLU A 283 13.80 -15.48 -2.12
CA GLU A 283 13.70 -16.82 -2.72
C GLU A 283 14.52 -17.85 -1.94
N GLU A 284 15.72 -17.48 -1.50
CA GLU A 284 16.56 -18.34 -0.66
C GLU A 284 15.90 -18.64 0.69
N ALA A 285 15.28 -17.63 1.32
CA ALA A 285 14.55 -17.81 2.57
C ALA A 285 13.35 -18.78 2.41
N TYR A 286 12.55 -18.64 1.35
CA TYR A 286 11.43 -19.56 1.08
C TYR A 286 11.91 -20.99 0.80
N ARG A 287 13.01 -21.16 0.05
CA ARG A 287 13.59 -22.48 -0.17
C ARG A 287 14.08 -23.13 1.14
N ALA A 288 14.72 -22.35 2.00
CA ALA A 288 15.16 -22.84 3.31
C ALA A 288 13.97 -23.24 4.20
N GLU A 289 12.87 -22.48 4.16
CA GLU A 289 11.62 -22.82 4.85
C GLU A 289 11.06 -24.16 4.35
N GLU A 290 10.94 -24.35 3.04
CA GLU A 290 10.46 -25.61 2.46
C GLU A 290 11.31 -26.82 2.88
N GLU A 291 12.64 -26.65 2.91
CA GLU A 291 13.56 -27.68 3.37
C GLU A 291 13.34 -28.03 4.85
N LEU A 292 13.16 -27.02 5.71
CA LEU A 292 12.88 -27.21 7.12
C LEU A 292 11.52 -27.91 7.35
N VAL A 293 10.49 -27.56 6.58
CA VAL A 293 9.18 -28.22 6.64
C VAL A 293 9.30 -29.70 6.27
N ARG A 294 10.05 -30.01 5.20
CA ARG A 294 10.32 -31.40 4.79
C ARG A 294 11.10 -32.16 5.87
N ALA A 295 12.13 -31.54 6.45
CA ALA A 295 12.91 -32.14 7.53
C ALA A 295 12.06 -32.41 8.77
N LEU A 296 11.16 -31.49 9.15
CA LEU A 296 10.24 -31.66 10.27
C LEU A 296 9.24 -32.80 10.03
N ALA A 297 8.70 -32.92 8.81
CA ALA A 297 7.81 -34.02 8.44
C ALA A 297 8.53 -35.38 8.57
N ASP A 298 9.78 -35.46 8.13
CA ASP A 298 10.62 -36.65 8.26
C ASP A 298 10.90 -37.01 9.73
N VAL A 299 11.21 -36.02 10.58
CA VAL A 299 11.40 -36.23 12.01
C VAL A 299 10.10 -36.72 12.67
N ARG A 300 8.94 -36.14 12.33
CA ARG A 300 7.63 -36.58 12.82
C ARG A 300 7.32 -38.01 12.41
N ARG A 301 7.63 -38.40 11.17
CA ARG A 301 7.46 -39.78 10.68
C ARG A 301 8.32 -40.75 11.50
N ARG A 302 9.61 -40.46 11.67
CA ARG A 302 10.54 -41.29 12.46
C ARG A 302 10.10 -41.42 13.92
N LEU A 303 9.61 -40.34 14.51
CA LEU A 303 9.07 -40.36 15.88
C LEU A 303 7.82 -41.25 15.97
N ALA A 304 6.91 -41.18 15.00
CA ALA A 304 5.72 -42.03 14.95
C ALA A 304 6.09 -43.50 14.79
N GLU A 305 7.04 -43.82 13.91
CA GLU A 305 7.59 -45.18 13.74
C GLU A 305 8.18 -45.70 15.06
N ALA A 306 9.03 -44.91 15.72
CA ALA A 306 9.61 -45.27 17.02
C ALA A 306 8.54 -45.51 18.10
N ARG A 307 7.53 -44.64 18.18
CA ARG A 307 6.40 -44.81 19.11
C ARG A 307 5.60 -46.06 18.83
N SER A 308 5.41 -46.42 17.57
CA SER A 308 4.69 -47.65 17.18
C SER A 308 5.49 -48.93 17.46
N ALA A 309 6.83 -48.82 17.49
CA ALA A 309 7.72 -49.95 17.76
C ALA A 309 7.86 -50.26 19.26
N LEU A 310 7.77 -49.24 20.12
CA LEU A 310 7.94 -49.36 21.57
C LEU A 310 7.05 -50.45 22.22
N PRO A 311 5.71 -50.47 22.01
CA PRO A 311 4.85 -51.50 22.61
C PRO A 311 5.26 -52.92 22.22
N ARG A 312 5.65 -53.14 20.96
CA ARG A 312 6.11 -54.45 20.48
C ARG A 312 7.44 -54.86 21.11
N ALA A 313 8.32 -53.89 21.35
CA ALA A 313 9.57 -54.14 22.06
C ALA A 313 9.30 -54.50 23.53
N ASP A 314 8.38 -53.79 24.19
CA ASP A 314 7.96 -54.05 25.56
C ASP A 314 7.29 -55.43 25.70
N GLU A 315 6.38 -55.79 24.79
CA GLU A 315 5.75 -57.12 24.75
C GLU A 315 6.79 -58.23 24.59
N ARG A 316 7.76 -58.06 23.67
CA ARG A 316 8.86 -59.01 23.49
C ARG A 316 9.73 -59.12 24.74
N LEU A 317 10.01 -58.00 25.40
CA LEU A 317 10.76 -57.99 26.66
C LEU A 317 10.03 -58.76 27.75
N VAL A 318 8.73 -58.51 27.94
CA VAL A 318 7.92 -59.23 28.94
C VAL A 318 7.86 -60.73 28.62
N ALA A 319 7.64 -61.11 27.36
CA ALA A 319 7.63 -62.51 26.94
C ALA A 319 8.98 -63.20 27.19
N ALA A 320 10.10 -62.52 26.85
CA ALA A 320 11.44 -63.04 27.11
C ALA A 320 11.72 -63.22 28.61
N GLN A 321 11.29 -62.28 29.45
CA GLN A 321 11.41 -62.39 30.91
C GLN A 321 10.60 -63.57 31.48
N GLN A 322 9.37 -63.76 30.99
CA GLN A 322 8.52 -64.89 31.40
C GLN A 322 9.16 -66.22 31.01
N HIS A 323 9.63 -66.33 29.76
CA HIS A 323 10.32 -67.52 29.28
C HIS A 323 11.58 -67.82 30.10
N ALA A 324 12.41 -66.81 30.38
CA ALA A 324 13.60 -66.98 31.22
C ALA A 324 13.26 -67.50 32.63
N ARG A 325 12.21 -66.96 33.27
CA ARG A 325 11.72 -67.45 34.57
C ARG A 325 11.22 -68.90 34.51
N GLN A 326 10.55 -69.28 33.42
CA GLN A 326 10.10 -70.66 33.22
C GLN A 326 11.29 -71.62 33.05
N GLN A 327 12.29 -71.24 32.25
CA GLN A 327 13.52 -72.01 32.08
C GLN A 327 14.27 -72.16 33.41
N GLU A 328 14.40 -71.10 34.20
CA GLU A 328 15.02 -71.19 35.53
C GLU A 328 14.28 -72.16 36.46
N LYS A 329 12.94 -72.11 36.48
CA LYS A 329 12.11 -73.07 37.24
C LYS A 329 12.32 -74.51 36.75
N ALA A 330 12.40 -74.71 35.44
CA ALA A 330 12.64 -76.02 34.83
C ALA A 330 14.01 -76.57 35.21
N VAL A 331 15.07 -75.76 35.13
CA VAL A 331 16.42 -76.12 35.58
C VAL A 331 16.43 -76.50 37.06
N ARG A 332 15.80 -75.70 37.94
CA ARG A 332 15.71 -76.02 39.37
C ARG A 332 14.94 -77.33 39.62
N ALA A 333 13.90 -77.61 38.83
CA ALA A 333 13.15 -78.86 38.93
C ALA A 333 13.97 -80.07 38.45
N ALA A 334 14.68 -79.94 37.33
CA ALA A 334 15.59 -80.94 36.81
C ALA A 334 16.71 -81.24 37.81
N GLN A 335 17.29 -80.22 38.44
CA GLN A 335 18.31 -80.38 39.48
C GLN A 335 17.77 -81.20 40.66
N ARG A 336 16.58 -80.88 41.19
CA ARG A 336 15.96 -81.67 42.27
C ARG A 336 15.75 -83.13 41.88
N THR A 337 15.33 -83.39 40.64
CA THR A 337 15.15 -84.75 40.13
C THR A 337 16.49 -85.49 40.03
N LEU A 338 17.54 -84.81 39.54
CA LEU A 338 18.91 -85.32 39.46
C LEU A 338 19.46 -85.65 40.86
N ASP A 339 19.34 -84.74 41.83
CA ASP A 339 19.80 -84.96 43.21
C ASP A 339 19.11 -86.17 43.86
N ARG A 340 17.79 -86.33 43.63
CA ARG A 340 17.04 -87.51 44.12
C ARG A 340 17.51 -88.80 43.46
N ALA A 341 17.74 -88.78 42.15
CA ALA A 341 18.22 -89.94 41.40
C ALA A 341 19.63 -90.34 41.82
N ALA A 342 20.53 -89.37 41.99
CA ALA A 342 21.88 -89.58 42.52
C ALA A 342 21.83 -90.20 43.92
N SER A 343 21.05 -89.60 44.84
CA SER A 343 20.87 -90.14 46.19
C SER A 343 20.29 -91.56 46.20
N ALA A 344 19.36 -91.87 45.29
CA ALA A 344 18.79 -93.21 45.16
C ALA A 344 19.81 -94.22 44.62
N ALA A 345 20.62 -93.83 43.64
CA ALA A 345 21.70 -94.64 43.10
C ALA A 345 22.78 -94.92 44.17
N ASP A 346 23.16 -93.92 44.96
CA ASP A 346 24.12 -94.09 46.06
C ASP A 346 23.59 -95.06 47.14
N ARG A 347 22.30 -94.94 47.52
CA ARG A 347 21.64 -95.90 48.41
C ARG A 347 21.55 -97.30 47.83
N ALA A 348 21.41 -97.45 46.51
CA ALA A 348 21.40 -98.75 45.85
C ALA A 348 22.80 -99.38 45.83
N ARG A 349 23.85 -98.59 45.53
CA ARG A 349 25.25 -99.03 45.59
C ARG A 349 25.65 -99.44 47.01
N ALA A 350 25.31 -98.65 48.02
CA ALA A 350 25.59 -98.99 49.42
C ALA A 350 24.95 -100.32 49.85
N ARG A 351 23.73 -100.60 49.39
CA ARG A 351 23.06 -101.90 49.62
C ARG A 351 23.74 -103.06 48.90
N ALA A 352 24.23 -102.84 47.67
CA ALA A 352 24.95 -103.87 46.92
C ALA A 352 26.30 -104.21 47.58
N TYR A 353 27.11 -103.21 47.92
CA TYR A 353 28.43 -103.42 48.55
C TYR A 353 28.34 -103.90 50.01
N GLY A 354 27.30 -103.52 50.76
CA GLY A 354 27.08 -104.01 52.12
C GLY A 354 26.66 -105.49 52.20
N ALA A 355 26.19 -106.07 51.09
CA ALA A 355 25.82 -107.49 51.02
C ALA A 355 27.00 -108.41 50.66
N GLU A 356 28.14 -107.85 50.20
CA GLU A 356 29.35 -108.60 49.85
C GLU A 356 30.38 -108.66 51.01
N GLY A 357 30.06 -108.08 52.18
CA GLY A 357 30.97 -107.96 53.34
C GLY A 357 30.59 -108.74 54.60
N VAL A 358 29.76 -109.79 54.49
CA VAL A 358 29.44 -110.73 55.59
C VAL A 358 29.92 -112.12 55.25
#